data_AF-A0A931AY83-F1
#
_entry.id   AF-A0A931AY83-F1
#
_cell.length_a   1.000
_cell.length_b   1.000
_cell.length_c   1.000
_cell.angle_alpha   90.00
_cell.angle_beta   90.00
_cell.angle_gamma   90.00
#
_symmetry.space_group_name_H-M   'P 1'
#
loop_
_entity.id
_entity.type
_entity.pdbx_description
1 polymer ?
#
loop_
_entity_poly.entity_id
_entity_poly.type
_entity_poly.pdbx_seq_one_letter_code
_entity_poly.pdbx_strand_id
1 'polypeptide(L)' 'MDSDIDLLIVVDAKDPENIKEIRRGINKLLADREMPVDIIVISSEKMDQRKDVPGTLPYICIREGEILYEREG' A
#
# COMPACT_ATOMS: atom_id res chain seq x y z
N MET A 1 -13.35 -17.27 4.30
CA MET A 1 -12.53 -17.02 3.10
C MET A 1 -12.72 -15.54 2.79
N ASP A 2 -12.40 -14.68 3.77
CA ASP A 2 -12.91 -13.31 3.77
C ASP A 2 -11.73 -12.42 4.19
N SER A 3 -10.92 -12.06 3.20
CA SER A 3 -9.96 -10.95 3.28
C SER A 3 -10.72 -9.74 2.76
N ASP A 4 -11.10 -8.81 3.63
CA ASP A 4 -11.88 -7.64 3.22
C ASP A 4 -11.15 -6.33 3.59
N ILE A 5 -9.82 -6.36 3.73
CA ILE A 5 -9.02 -5.14 3.96
C ILE A 5 -7.73 -5.15 3.12
N ASP A 6 -7.70 -4.27 2.12
CA ASP A 6 -6.51 -3.90 1.36
C ASP A 6 -5.79 -2.72 2.04
N LEU A 7 -4.52 -2.91 2.40
CA LEU A 7 -3.67 -1.85 2.94
C LEU A 7 -2.64 -1.41 1.89
N LEU A 8 -2.88 -0.26 1.28
CA LEU A 8 -1.95 0.39 0.36
C LEU A 8 -0.98 1.31 1.12
N ILE A 9 0.32 1.07 0.93
CA ILE A 9 1.40 1.84 1.56
C ILE A 9 2.24 2.46 0.44
N VAL A 10 2.34 3.79 0.47
CA VAL A 10 3.13 4.56 -0.49
C VAL A 10 4.46 4.94 0.17
N VAL A 11 5.57 4.62 -0.49
CA VAL A 11 6.91 4.88 0.04
C VAL A 11 7.77 5.66 -0.96
N ASP A 12 8.70 6.46 -0.45
CA ASP A 12 9.74 7.10 -1.28
C ASP A 12 10.92 6.13 -1.49
N ALA A 13 10.65 5.05 -2.22
CA ALA A 13 11.66 4.08 -2.63
C ALA A 13 11.51 3.80 -4.12
N LYS A 14 12.61 3.94 -4.87
CA LYS A 14 12.61 3.71 -6.33
C LYS A 14 13.05 2.30 -6.72
N ASP A 15 13.90 1.69 -5.90
CA ASP A 15 14.40 0.34 -6.15
C ASP A 15 13.32 -0.73 -5.85
N PRO A 16 12.94 -1.56 -6.82
CA PRO A 16 12.00 -2.65 -6.62
C PRO A 16 12.40 -3.63 -5.51
N GLU A 17 13.70 -3.85 -5.26
CA GLU A 17 14.11 -4.77 -4.20
C GLU A 17 13.89 -4.15 -2.81
N ASN A 18 14.20 -2.86 -2.65
CA ASN A 18 13.88 -2.11 -1.43
C ASN A 18 12.36 -2.12 -1.14
N ILE A 19 11.51 -1.91 -2.15
CA ILE A 19 10.04 -2.00 -2.00
C ILE A 19 9.62 -3.40 -1.50
N LYS A 20 10.20 -4.47 -2.02
CA LYS A 20 9.91 -5.84 -1.56
C LYS A 20 10.38 -6.07 -0.14
N GLU A 21 11.55 -5.56 0.23
CA GLU A 21 12.09 -5.66 1.59
C GLU A 21 11.19 -4.93 2.59
N ILE A 22 10.76 -3.71 2.27
CA ILE A 22 9.79 -2.93 3.06
C ILE A 22 8.49 -3.74 3.23
N ARG A 23 7.93 -4.26 2.13
CA ARG A 23 6.71 -5.09 2.18
C ARG A 23 6.88 -6.30 3.09
N ARG A 24 8.02 -7.00 3.02
CA ARG A 24 8.33 -8.14 3.90
C ARG A 24 8.44 -7.71 5.36
N GLY A 25 9.09 -6.58 5.63
CA GLY A 25 9.20 -6.00 6.97
C GLY A 25 7.83 -5.72 7.58
N ILE A 26 6.95 -5.03 6.84
CA ILE A 26 5.60 -4.68 7.30
C ILE A 26 4.76 -5.94 7.51
N ASN A 27 4.84 -6.93 6.62
CA ASN A 27 4.16 -8.21 6.81
C ASN A 27 4.58 -8.93 8.10
N LYS A 28 5.87 -8.88 8.45
CA LYS A 28 6.39 -9.46 9.69
C LYS A 28 5.93 -8.68 10.93
N LEU A 29 5.92 -7.35 10.85
CA LEU A 29 5.47 -6.48 11.94
C LEU A 29 3.98 -6.65 12.25
N LEU A 30 3.18 -6.94 11.22
CA LEU A 30 1.75 -7.16 11.34
C LEU A 30 1.39 -8.66 11.42
N ALA A 31 2.34 -9.54 11.74
CA ALA A 31 2.13 -10.99 11.66
C ALA A 31 1.13 -11.53 12.71
N ASP A 32 0.91 -10.79 13.79
CA ASP A 32 0.01 -11.10 14.90
C ASP A 32 -1.40 -10.50 14.74
N ARG A 33 -1.70 -9.90 13.59
CA ARG A 33 -3.02 -9.36 13.27
C ARG A 33 -4.11 -10.43 13.32
N GLU A 34 -5.25 -10.08 13.90
CA GLU A 34 -6.40 -10.99 14.06
C GLU A 34 -7.24 -11.14 12.78
N MET A 35 -7.02 -10.28 11.78
CA MET A 35 -7.77 -10.24 10.52
C MET A 35 -6.85 -10.36 9.30
N PRO A 36 -7.29 -11.01 8.20
CA PRO A 36 -6.54 -11.01 6.95
C PRO A 36 -6.44 -9.59 6.39
N VAL A 37 -5.22 -9.18 6.04
CA VAL A 37 -4.94 -7.87 5.43
C VAL A 37 -3.98 -8.10 4.28
N ASP A 38 -4.35 -7.59 3.11
CA ASP A 38 -3.54 -7.62 1.90
C ASP A 38 -2.66 -6.37 1.83
N ILE A 39 -1.36 -6.58 2.10
CA ILE A 39 -0.38 -5.48 2.19
C ILE A 39 0.25 -5.22 0.83
N ILE A 40 -0.01 -4.04 0.29
CA ILE A 40 0.45 -3.59 -1.02
C ILE A 40 1.35 -2.39 -0.83
N VAL A 41 2.59 -2.48 -1.30
CA VAL A 41 3.58 -1.39 -1.20
C VAL A 41 3.95 -0.93 -2.60
N ILE A 42 3.84 0.38 -2.85
CA ILE A 42 4.23 1.00 -4.12
C ILE A 42 5.08 2.26 -3.88
N SER A 43 5.84 2.66 -4.90
CA SER A 43 6.53 3.95 -4.86
C SER A 43 5.57 5.12 -5.02
N SER A 44 5.92 6.28 -4.46
CA SER A 44 5.27 7.57 -4.72
C SER A 44 5.12 7.85 -6.21
N GLU A 45 6.18 7.62 -7.00
CA GLU A 45 6.15 7.79 -8.46
C GLU A 45 5.08 6.91 -9.12
N LYS A 46 4.96 5.64 -8.71
CA LYS A 46 3.95 4.72 -9.26
C LYS A 46 2.54 5.09 -8.81
N MET A 47 2.39 5.64 -7.61
CA MET A 47 1.13 6.19 -7.12
C MET A 47 0.68 7.35 -8.00
N ASP A 48 1.56 8.32 -8.23
CA ASP A 48 1.27 9.49 -9.06
C ASP A 48 0.94 9.14 -10.52
N GLN A 49 1.62 8.15 -11.09
CA GLN A 49 1.35 7.67 -12.45
C GLN A 49 -0.01 6.99 -12.62
N ARG A 50 -0.59 6.44 -11.54
CA ARG A 50 -1.74 5.51 -11.62
C ARG A 50 -2.99 6.01 -10.92
N LYS A 51 -2.88 6.96 -10.00
CA LYS A 51 -4.02 7.49 -9.23
C LYS A 51 -5.17 8.02 -10.08
N ASP A 52 -4.87 8.47 -11.31
CA ASP A 52 -5.87 9.00 -12.25
C ASP A 52 -6.24 8.02 -13.37
N VAL A 53 -5.77 6.76 -13.32
CA VAL A 53 -6.03 5.73 -14.32
C VAL A 53 -7.16 4.80 -13.83
N PRO A 54 -8.38 4.87 -14.42
CA PRO A 54 -9.51 4.05 -13.99
C PRO A 54 -9.20 2.56 -14.03
N GLY A 55 -9.68 1.83 -13.01
CA GLY A 55 -9.48 0.39 -12.88
C GLY A 55 -8.14 -0.02 -12.26
N THR A 56 -7.30 0.94 -11.85
CA THR A 56 -6.11 0.64 -11.05
C THR A 56 -6.40 0.72 -9.55
N LEU A 57 -5.67 -0.04 -8.73
CA LEU A 57 -5.79 0.04 -7.28
C LEU A 57 -5.51 1.46 -6.73
N PRO A 58 -4.43 2.17 -7.15
CA PRO A 58 -4.24 3.58 -6.78
C PRO A 58 -5.45 4.48 -7.03
N TYR A 59 -6.14 4.29 -8.16
CA TYR A 59 -7.34 5.05 -8.50
C TYR A 59 -8.48 4.79 -7.50
N ILE A 60 -8.70 3.53 -7.13
CA ILE A 60 -9.73 3.15 -6.15
C ILE A 60 -9.35 3.70 -4.76
N CYS A 61 -8.12 3.50 -4.31
CA CYS A 61 -7.68 3.92 -2.98
C CYS A 61 -7.77 5.44 -2.75
N ILE A 62 -7.51 6.28 -3.77
CA ILE A 62 -7.66 7.74 -3.64
C ILE A 62 -9.12 8.18 -3.59
N ARG A 63 -10.01 7.45 -4.26
CA ARG A 63 -11.44 7.81 -4.38
C ARG A 63 -12.26 7.33 -3.20
N GLU A 64 -11.96 6.12 -2.72
CA GLU A 64 -12.80 5.37 -1.79
C GLU A 64 -12.08 4.98 -0.51
N GLY A 65 -10.75 5.05 -0.48
CA GLY A 65 -9.95 4.68 0.68
C GLY A 65 -9.88 5.77 1.76
N GLU A 66 -9.39 5.38 2.92
CA GLU A 66 -9.13 6.28 4.06
C GLU A 66 -7.62 6.37 4.32
N ILE A 67 -7.13 7.58 4.58
CA ILE A 67 -5.74 7.80 4.98
C ILE A 67 -5.61 7.45 6.46
N LEU A 68 -5.00 6.31 6.76
CA LEU A 68 -4.72 5.88 8.14
C LEU A 68 -3.49 6.56 8.74
N TYR A 69 -2.52 6.92 7.89
CA TYR A 69 -1.27 7.57 8.29
C TYR A 69 -0.68 8.35 7.12
N GLU A 70 -0.23 9.57 7.40
CA GLU A 70 0.58 10.38 6.50
C GLU A 70 1.76 10.94 7.29
N ARG A 71 2.97 10.83 6.73
CA ARG A 71 4.14 11.50 7.30
C ARG A 71 4.16 12.93 6.78
N GLU A 72 3.88 13.91 7.64
CA GLU A 72 4.11 15.31 7.30
C GLU A 72 5.59 15.51 6.95
N GLY A 73 5.82 16.18 5.82
CA GLY A 73 7.14 16.50 5.29
C GLY A 73 7.87 17.55 6.11
#